data_AF-A0A485MLM8-F1
#
_entry.id   AF-A0A485MLM8-F1
#
_cell.length_a   1.000
_cell.length_b   1.000
_cell.length_c   1.000
_cell.angle_alpha   90.00
_cell.angle_beta   90.00
_cell.angle_gamma   90.00
#
_symmetry.space_group_name_H-M   'P 1'
#
loop_
_entity.id
_entity.type
_entity.pdbx_description
1 polymer ?
#
loop_
_entity_poly.entity_id
_entity_poly.type
_entity_poly.pdbx_seq_one_letter_code
_entity_poly.pdbx_strand_id
1 'polypeptide(L)' 'MPGAMGIVDAFSQQSMTRSQGVEVSKVLHKSLGEVAEQGTESAAATGMETSDVIALL' A
#
# COMPACT_ATOMS: atom_id res chain seq x y z
N MET A 1 -6.27 -6.46 8.59
CA MET A 1 -5.26 -6.27 9.65
C MET A 1 -3.86 -6.49 9.06
N PRO A 2 -3.01 -5.45 8.98
CA PRO A 2 -1.63 -5.57 8.46
C PRO A 2 -0.76 -6.62 9.16
N GLY A 3 -1.05 -6.92 10.43
CA GLY A 3 -0.25 -7.82 11.25
C GLY A 3 -0.32 -9.30 10.90
N ALA A 4 -1.27 -9.75 10.07
CA ALA A 4 -1.38 -11.15 9.70
C ALA A 4 -0.18 -11.65 8.86
N MET A 5 0.51 -10.73 8.18
CA MET A 5 1.68 -11.01 7.32
C MET A 5 2.99 -10.47 7.91
N GLY A 6 2.97 -9.96 9.15
CA GLY A 6 4.16 -9.44 9.83
C GLY A 6 4.67 -8.07 9.35
N ILE A 7 3.95 -7.39 8.45
CA ILE A 7 4.34 -6.07 7.90
C ILE A 7 3.71 -4.95 8.74
N VAL A 8 3.78 -5.06 10.06
CA VAL A 8 3.19 -4.04 10.97
C VAL A 8 3.97 -2.75 10.96
N ASP A 9 5.30 -2.82 10.80
CA ASP A 9 6.18 -1.66 10.91
C ASP A 9 5.90 -0.63 9.81
N ALA A 10 5.55 -1.04 8.60
CA ALA A 10 5.22 -0.13 7.50
C ALA A 10 3.99 0.78 7.80
N PHE A 11 3.08 0.34 8.67
CA PHE A 11 1.89 1.10 9.10
C PHE A 11 2.15 1.90 10.39
N SER A 12 3.41 2.02 10.81
CA SER A 12 3.86 2.88 11.90
C SER A 12 4.77 3.98 11.37
N GLN A 13 5.06 5.01 12.17
CA GLN A 13 5.92 6.13 11.75
C GLN A 13 7.30 5.65 11.28
N GLN A 14 7.59 5.88 10.00
CA GLN A 14 8.86 5.61 9.35
C GLN A 14 9.53 6.92 8.90
N SER A 15 10.86 6.93 8.90
CA SER A 15 11.65 8.06 8.40
C SER A 15 12.00 7.84 6.93
N MET A 16 11.07 8.16 6.04
CA MET A 16 11.29 8.11 4.58
C MET A 16 11.62 9.49 3.99
N THR A 17 11.29 10.58 4.70
CA THR A 17 11.59 11.95 4.29
C THR A 17 12.46 12.65 5.34
N ARG A 18 13.17 13.71 4.95
CA ARG A 18 14.08 14.45 5.86
C ARG A 18 13.33 15.23 6.94
N SER A 19 12.08 15.59 6.72
CA SER A 19 11.37 16.61 7.49
C SER A 19 10.24 16.08 8.37
N GLN A 20 9.61 14.96 8.03
CA GLN A 20 8.43 14.44 8.71
C GLN A 20 8.42 12.91 8.74
N GLY A 21 7.91 12.34 9.84
CA GLY A 21 7.57 10.93 9.91
C GLY A 21 6.37 10.65 9.01
N VAL A 22 6.49 9.61 8.18
CA VAL A 22 5.40 9.15 7.30
C VAL A 22 5.02 7.73 7.67
N GLU A 23 3.74 7.40 7.52
CA GLU A 23 3.24 6.04 7.71
C GLU A 23 2.38 5.62 6.53
N VAL A 24 2.31 4.32 6.27
CA VAL A 24 1.35 3.77 5.31
C VAL A 24 -0.03 3.81 5.94
N SER A 25 -0.96 4.55 5.32
CA SER A 25 -2.33 4.69 5.79
C SER A 25 -3.27 3.68 5.11
N LYS A 26 -3.01 3.38 3.83
CA LYS A 26 -3.86 2.49 3.03
C LYS A 26 -3.08 1.75 1.96
N VAL A 27 -3.45 0.49 1.75
CA VAL A 27 -2.94 -0.34 0.64
C VAL A 27 -4.13 -0.96 -0.07
N LEU A 28 -4.14 -0.89 -1.41
CA LEU A 28 -5.14 -1.51 -2.27
C LEU A 28 -4.43 -2.33 -3.35
N HIS A 29 -4.92 -3.53 -3.59
CA HIS A 29 -4.53 -4.36 -4.74
C HIS A 29 -5.79 -4.73 -5.50
N LYS A 30 -5.81 -4.47 -6.80
CA LYS A 30 -6.90 -4.86 -7.68
C LYS A 30 -6.33 -5.59 -8.89
N SER A 31 -6.97 -6.69 -9.25
CA SER A 31 -6.67 -7.45 -10.45
C SER A 31 -7.92 -7.59 -11.30
N LEU A 32 -7.70 -7.78 -12.60
CA LEU A 32 -8.68 -8.11 -13.62
C LEU A 32 -8.12 -9.29 -14.41
N GLY A 33 -8.94 -10.31 -14.61
CA GLY A 33 -8.62 -11.45 -15.44
C GLY A 33 -9.79 -11.72 -16.37
N GLU A 34 -9.49 -11.84 -17.66
CA GLU A 34 -10.47 -12.11 -18.70
C GLU A 34 -10.06 -13.37 -19.46
N VAL A 35 -11.03 -14.27 -19.66
CA VAL A 35 -10.83 -15.49 -20.44
C VAL A 35 -11.76 -15.42 -21.63
N ALA A 36 -11.17 -15.48 -22.82
CA ALA A 36 -11.86 -15.49 -24.09
C ALA A 36 -11.37 -16.66 -24.96
N GLU A 37 -12.07 -16.94 -26.05
CA GLU A 37 -11.69 -18.00 -26.99
C GLU A 37 -10.29 -17.77 -27.59
N GLN A 38 -9.85 -16.51 -27.66
CA GLN A 38 -8.52 -16.14 -28.15
C GLN A 38 -7.40 -16.32 -27.11
N GLY A 39 -7.73 -16.58 -25.85
CA GLY A 39 -6.76 -16.77 -24.75
C GLY A 39 -7.18 -16.07 -23.44
N THR A 40 -6.21 -15.89 -22.54
CA THR A 40 -6.41 -15.25 -21.24
C THR A 40 -5.66 -13.93 -21.17
N GLU A 41 -6.37 -12.86 -20.83
CA GLU A 41 -5.80 -11.57 -20.46
C GLU A 41 -5.83 -11.40 -18.95
N SER A 42 -4.79 -10.77 -18.39
CA SER A 42 -4.72 -10.49 -16.95
C SER A 42 -3.96 -9.20 -16.71
N ALA A 43 -4.51 -8.34 -15.86
CA ALA A 43 -3.94 -7.06 -15.45
C ALA A 43 -4.09 -6.88 -13.94
N ALA A 44 -3.13 -6.21 -13.29
CA ALA A 44 -3.20 -5.89 -11.87
C ALA A 44 -2.54 -4.55 -11.57
N ALA A 45 -3.02 -3.89 -10.52
CA ALA A 45 -2.48 -2.65 -9.99
C ALA A 45 -2.47 -2.69 -8.46
N THR A 46 -1.38 -2.17 -7.89
CA THR A 46 -1.21 -1.99 -6.44
C THR A 46 -1.00 -0.51 -6.16
N GLY A 47 -1.82 0.04 -5.26
CA GLY A 47 -1.73 1.41 -4.78
C GLY A 47 -1.41 1.45 -3.28
N MET A 48 -0.57 2.38 -2.89
CA MET A 48 -0.21 2.64 -1.49
C MET A 48 -0.33 4.14 -1.21
N GLU A 49 -1.02 4.47 -0.13
CA GLU A 49 -1.21 5.83 0.37
C GLU A 49 -0.33 6.03 1.61
N THR A 50 0.39 7.16 1.64
CA THR A 50 1.21 7.57 2.78
C THR A 50 0.63 8.85 3.37
N SER A 51 0.58 8.93 4.68
CA SER A 51 0.17 10.13 5.41
C SER A 51 1.34 10.69 6.20
N ASP A 52 1.44 12.02 6.24
CA ASP A 52 2.37 12.71 7.14
C ASP A 52 1.82 12.69 8.56
N VAL A 53 2.65 12.26 9.51
CA VAL A 53 2.32 12.34 10.93
C VAL A 53 2.92 13.63 11.47
N ILE A 54 2.11 14.69 11.52
CA ILE A 54 2.49 15.93 12.18
C ILE A 54 2.44 15.71 13.69
N ALA A 55 3.60 15.70 14.34
CA ALA A 55 3.66 15.87 15.78
C ALA A 55 3.21 17.31 16.10
N LEU A 56 1.99 17.48 16.62
CA LEU A 56 1.61 18.75 17.25
C LEU A 56 2.53 18.96 18.46
N LEU A 57 3.36 20.00 18.41
CA LEU A 57 4.13 20.52 19.55
C LEU A 57 3.24 21.41 20.42
#